data_AF-A0A7X7CSL9-F1
#
_entry.id   AF-A0A7X7CSL9-F1
#
_cell.length_a   1.000
_cell.length_b   1.000
_cell.length_c   1.000
_cell.angle_alpha   90.00
_cell.angle_beta   90.00
_cell.angle_gamma   90.00
#
_symmetry.space_group_name_H-M   'P 1'
#
loop_
_entity.id
_entity.type
_entity.pdbx_description
1 polymer ?
#
loop_
_entity_poly.entity_id
_entity_poly.type
_entity_poly.pdbx_seq_one_letter_code
_entity_poly.pdbx_strand_id
1 'polypeptide(L)'
;MTDWTLTSSIAILSAAGFIHGLFGIGFAMIATPLLALFLDYRAAVLLAALPLLLMAASWLLVHRDLLRGCGLPGSLLPAIAVGATVGAVLQASLPEQVSLILLAAALTGSVVLSFLLERPRAARRPLAGWAPLAFGTLAGVTESALNVGATFMVLYGALARLDRIRALIALNVCFALGKTIQIGL
;
A
#
# COMPACT_ATOMS: atom_id res chain seq x y z
N MET A 1 15.85 -2.09 -22.89
CA MET A 1 16.42 -1.74 -21.57
C MET A 1 17.93 -1.75 -21.72
N THR A 2 18.61 -0.66 -21.38
CA THR A 2 20.09 -0.59 -21.33
C THR A 2 20.59 -1.32 -20.07
N ASP A 3 21.78 -1.93 -20.11
CA ASP A 3 22.33 -2.69 -18.96
C ASP A 3 22.36 -1.89 -17.65
N TRP A 4 22.46 -0.56 -17.77
CA TRP A 4 22.44 0.39 -16.65
C TRP A 4 21.08 0.52 -15.95
N THR A 5 19.96 0.41 -16.68
CA THR A 5 18.63 0.52 -16.06
C THR A 5 18.25 -0.75 -15.33
N LEU A 6 18.68 -1.91 -15.83
CA LEU A 6 18.48 -3.21 -15.17
C LEU A 6 19.24 -3.27 -13.84
N THR A 7 20.53 -2.93 -13.85
CA THR A 7 21.38 -2.90 -12.66
C THR A 7 20.86 -1.92 -11.61
N SER A 8 20.44 -0.72 -12.04
CA SER A 8 19.82 0.28 -11.15
C SER A 8 18.52 -0.23 -10.53
N SER A 9 17.64 -0.87 -11.33
CA SER A 9 16.37 -1.41 -10.84
C SER A 9 16.57 -2.50 -9.80
N ILE A 10 17.51 -3.41 -10.04
CA ILE A 10 17.85 -4.47 -9.08
C ILE A 10 18.37 -3.86 -7.77
N ALA A 11 19.29 -2.90 -7.85
CA ALA A 11 19.81 -2.22 -6.66
C ALA A 11 18.72 -1.53 -5.84
N ILE A 12 17.80 -0.82 -6.51
CA ILE A 12 16.65 -0.15 -5.87
C ILE A 12 15.73 -1.17 -5.19
N LEU A 13 15.37 -2.25 -5.90
CA LEU A 13 14.50 -3.30 -5.36
C LEU A 13 15.14 -4.04 -4.18
N SER A 14 16.44 -4.32 -4.24
CA SER A 14 17.19 -4.92 -3.13
C SER A 14 17.25 -4.01 -1.92
N ALA A 15 17.55 -2.71 -2.11
CA ALA A 15 17.57 -1.75 -1.02
C ALA A 15 16.17 -1.55 -0.39
N ALA A 16 15.14 -1.40 -1.21
CA ALA A 16 13.76 -1.30 -0.75
C ALA A 16 13.31 -2.58 -0.01
N GLY A 17 13.69 -3.75 -0.51
CA GLY A 17 13.44 -5.04 0.13
C GLY A 17 14.12 -5.16 1.49
N PHE A 18 15.38 -4.72 1.59
CA PHE A 18 16.12 -4.69 2.85
C PHE A 18 15.47 -3.77 3.88
N ILE A 19 15.14 -2.54 3.50
CA ILE A 19 14.44 -1.57 4.37
C ILE A 19 13.08 -2.12 4.79
N HIS A 20 12.35 -2.75 3.87
CA HIS A 20 11.08 -3.39 4.18
C HIS A 20 11.25 -4.56 5.15
N GLY A 21 12.28 -5.39 5.01
CA GLY A 21 12.58 -6.45 5.96
C GLY A 21 12.92 -5.92 7.36
N LEU A 22 13.56 -4.75 7.43
CA LEU A 22 13.96 -4.14 8.70
C LEU A 22 12.79 -3.47 9.43
N PHE A 23 11.93 -2.75 8.72
CA PHE A 23 10.82 -1.97 9.32
C PHE A 23 9.44 -2.61 9.17
N GLY A 24 9.30 -3.62 8.30
CA GLY A 24 8.05 -4.33 8.02
C GLY A 24 7.05 -3.57 7.13
N ILE A 25 7.37 -2.37 6.66
CA ILE A 25 6.51 -1.50 5.85
C ILE A 25 7.32 -0.74 4.80
N GLY A 26 6.66 -0.18 3.78
CA GLY A 26 7.27 0.85 2.93
C GLY A 26 8.08 0.38 1.71
N PHE A 27 8.09 -0.91 1.35
CA PHE A 27 8.77 -1.38 0.13
C PHE A 27 8.37 -0.57 -1.10
N ALA A 28 7.07 -0.52 -1.37
CA ALA A 28 6.55 0.12 -2.57
C ALA A 28 6.64 1.65 -2.50
N MET A 29 6.63 2.20 -1.28
CA MET A 29 6.82 3.63 -1.04
C MET A 29 8.22 4.13 -1.36
N ILE A 30 9.21 3.23 -1.37
CA ILE A 30 10.60 3.53 -1.71
C ILE A 30 10.89 3.10 -3.15
N ALA A 31 10.52 1.87 -3.51
CA ALA A 31 10.82 1.29 -4.81
C ALA A 31 10.12 2.03 -5.94
N THR A 32 8.82 2.31 -5.84
CA THR A 32 8.05 2.91 -6.94
C THR A 32 8.52 4.32 -7.34
N PRO A 33 8.72 5.29 -6.42
CA PRO A 33 9.23 6.60 -6.81
C PRO A 33 10.66 6.54 -7.35
N LEU A 34 11.54 5.71 -6.77
CA LEU A 34 12.91 5.57 -7.27
C LEU A 34 12.95 4.94 -8.67
N LEU A 35 12.13 3.93 -8.93
CA LEU A 35 12.03 3.30 -10.25
C LEU A 35 11.42 4.24 -11.28
N ALA A 36 10.42 5.04 -10.90
CA ALA A 36 9.77 6.02 -11.78
C ALA A 36 10.70 7.16 -12.24
N LEU A 37 11.88 7.32 -11.64
CA LEU A 37 12.91 8.25 -12.14
C LEU A 37 13.64 7.73 -13.37
N PHE A 38 13.62 6.42 -13.61
CA PHE A 38 14.39 5.76 -14.67
C PHE A 38 13.53 4.96 -15.66
N LEU A 39 12.27 4.69 -15.29
CA LEU A 39 11.32 3.88 -16.03
C LEU A 39 10.01 4.64 -16.16
N ASP A 40 9.24 4.33 -17.20
CA ASP A 40 7.86 4.80 -17.30
C ASP A 40 7.09 4.42 -16.03
N TYR A 41 6.25 5.34 -15.55
CA TYR A 41 5.52 5.17 -14.30
C TYR A 41 4.79 3.82 -14.20
N ARG A 42 4.16 3.38 -15.30
CA ARG A 42 3.44 2.09 -15.34
C ARG A 42 4.37 0.91 -15.14
N ALA A 43 5.53 0.93 -15.79
CA ALA A 43 6.54 -0.12 -15.63
C ALA A 43 7.10 -0.13 -14.21
N ALA A 44 7.40 1.05 -13.63
CA ALA A 44 7.88 1.16 -12.25
C ALA A 44 6.88 0.60 -11.23
N VAL A 45 5.59 0.91 -11.40
CA VAL A 45 4.52 0.41 -10.51
C VAL A 45 4.38 -1.10 -10.60
N LEU A 46 4.33 -1.66 -11.82
CA LEU A 46 4.17 -3.11 -12.06
C LEU A 46 5.41 -3.89 -11.60
N LEU A 47 6.61 -3.37 -11.84
CA LEU A 47 7.86 -4.00 -11.42
C LEU A 47 7.98 -4.08 -9.89
N ALA A 48 7.50 -3.05 -9.18
CA ALA A 48 7.41 -3.07 -7.72
C ALA A 48 6.22 -3.91 -7.20
N ALA A 49 5.16 -4.09 -8.00
CA ALA A 49 3.96 -4.82 -7.60
C ALA A 49 4.23 -6.30 -7.34
N LEU A 50 5.02 -6.94 -8.21
CA LEU A 50 5.33 -8.36 -8.12
C LEU A 50 6.06 -8.75 -6.82
N PRO A 51 7.21 -8.15 -6.46
CA PRO A 51 7.88 -8.46 -5.20
C PRO A 51 7.04 -8.10 -3.98
N LEU A 52 6.26 -7.01 -4.03
CA LEU A 52 5.35 -6.66 -2.94
C LEU A 52 4.26 -7.71 -2.73
N LEU A 53 3.68 -8.23 -3.83
CA LEU A 53 2.69 -9.31 -3.77
C LEU A 53 3.30 -10.56 -3.14
N LEU A 54 4.51 -10.95 -3.56
CA LEU A 54 5.20 -12.13 -3.01
C LEU A 54 5.47 -11.96 -1.50
N MET A 55 5.96 -10.80 -1.08
CA MET A 55 6.21 -10.47 0.33
C MET A 55 4.90 -10.53 1.14
N ALA A 56 3.85 -9.86 0.69
CA ALA A 56 2.58 -9.80 1.40
C ALA A 56 1.87 -11.17 1.46
N ALA A 57 1.85 -11.90 0.35
CA ALA A 57 1.24 -13.22 0.26
C ALA A 57 2.00 -14.26 1.08
N SER A 58 3.34 -14.29 1.01
CA SER A 58 4.15 -15.20 1.82
C SER A 58 3.99 -14.93 3.31
N TRP A 59 3.95 -13.66 3.71
CA TRP A 59 3.70 -13.29 5.10
C TRP A 59 2.32 -13.77 5.59
N LEU A 60 1.27 -13.57 4.78
CA LEU A 60 -0.10 -14.05 5.05
C LEU A 60 -0.17 -15.59 5.14
N LEU A 61 0.56 -16.30 4.27
CA LEU A 61 0.56 -17.76 4.24
C LEU A 61 1.22 -18.35 5.49
N VAL A 62 2.35 -17.78 5.92
CA VAL A 62 3.04 -18.18 7.15
C VAL A 62 2.18 -17.86 8.38
N HIS A 63 1.49 -16.72 8.40
CA HIS A 63 0.69 -16.25 9.53
C HIS A 63 -0.82 -16.48 9.34
N ARG A 64 -1.20 -17.51 8.58
CA ARG A 64 -2.60 -17.80 8.25
C ARG A 64 -3.50 -18.01 9.46
N ASP A 65 -2.95 -18.55 10.54
CA ASP A 65 -3.70 -18.82 11.77
C ASP A 65 -4.03 -17.51 12.51
N LEU A 66 -3.10 -16.52 12.46
CA LEU A 66 -3.37 -15.17 12.93
C LEU A 66 -4.43 -14.48 12.07
N LEU A 67 -4.39 -14.63 10.74
CA LEU A 67 -5.40 -14.09 9.84
C LEU A 67 -6.81 -14.62 10.18
N ARG A 68 -6.94 -15.93 10.42
CA ARG A 68 -8.20 -16.57 10.80
C ARG A 68 -8.73 -16.11 12.16
N GLY A 69 -7.83 -15.87 13.13
CA GLY A 69 -8.19 -15.41 14.48
C GLY A 69 -8.31 -13.89 14.65
N CYS A 70 -7.86 -13.09 13.69
CA CYS A 70 -7.74 -11.63 13.80
C CYS A 70 -9.09 -10.92 13.99
N GLY A 71 -10.15 -11.45 13.38
CA GLY A 71 -11.49 -10.85 13.41
C GLY A 71 -11.53 -9.47 12.72
N LEU A 72 -10.85 -9.32 11.58
CA LEU A 72 -10.92 -8.08 10.80
C LEU A 72 -12.38 -7.78 10.43
N PRO A 73 -12.78 -6.50 10.42
CA PRO A 73 -14.15 -6.14 10.06
C PRO A 73 -14.45 -6.65 8.65
N GLY A 74 -15.54 -7.42 8.52
CA GLY A 74 -15.91 -8.07 7.25
C GLY A 74 -16.17 -7.09 6.11
N SER A 75 -16.41 -5.81 6.40
CA SER A 75 -16.56 -4.74 5.40
C SER A 75 -15.24 -4.23 4.83
N LEU A 76 -14.09 -4.49 5.48
CA LEU A 76 -12.79 -3.98 5.05
C LEU A 76 -12.27 -4.69 3.80
N LEU A 77 -12.41 -6.02 3.75
CA LEU A 77 -11.99 -6.86 2.62
C LEU A 77 -12.69 -6.48 1.30
N PRO A 78 -14.03 -6.43 1.22
CA PRO A 78 -14.71 -6.00 0.00
C PRO A 78 -14.44 -4.53 -0.32
N ALA A 79 -14.27 -3.66 0.68
CA ALA A 79 -13.88 -2.27 0.45
C ALA A 79 -12.50 -2.14 -0.20
N ILE A 80 -11.51 -2.90 0.27
CA ILE A 80 -10.18 -2.97 -0.35
C ILE A 80 -10.30 -3.47 -1.79
N ALA A 81 -11.06 -4.54 -2.03
CA ALA A 81 -11.21 -5.09 -3.37
C ALA A 81 -11.85 -4.10 -4.35
N VAL A 82 -12.93 -3.43 -3.94
CA VAL A 82 -13.58 -2.37 -4.74
C VAL A 82 -12.65 -1.18 -4.95
N GLY A 83 -11.92 -0.77 -3.92
CA GLY A 83 -10.93 0.29 -4.06
C GLY A 83 -9.83 -0.09 -5.05
N ALA A 84 -9.31 -1.31 -4.94
CA ALA A 84 -8.24 -1.83 -5.78
C ALA A 84 -8.66 -1.93 -7.25
N THR A 85 -9.87 -2.40 -7.55
CA THR A 85 -10.37 -2.44 -8.94
C THR A 85 -10.47 -1.04 -9.53
N VAL A 86 -11.04 -0.08 -8.78
CA VAL A 86 -11.08 1.33 -9.19
C VAL A 86 -9.68 1.89 -9.38
N GLY A 87 -8.76 1.60 -8.47
CA GLY A 87 -7.36 2.04 -8.54
C GLY A 87 -6.62 1.48 -9.76
N ALA A 88 -6.82 0.20 -10.08
CA ALA A 88 -6.20 -0.44 -11.24
C ALA A 88 -6.73 0.15 -12.56
N VAL A 89 -8.05 0.35 -12.69
CA VAL A 89 -8.64 1.02 -13.86
C VAL A 89 -8.14 2.46 -13.98
N LEU A 90 -8.04 3.17 -12.86
CA LEU A 90 -7.52 4.53 -12.81
C LEU A 90 -6.07 4.56 -13.29
N GLN A 91 -5.22 3.65 -12.81
CA GLN A 91 -3.83 3.52 -13.25
C GLN A 91 -3.71 3.29 -14.77
N ALA A 92 -4.56 2.42 -15.33
CA ALA A 92 -4.59 2.11 -16.76
C ALA A 92 -5.09 3.28 -17.63
N SER A 93 -5.94 4.15 -17.06
CA SER A 93 -6.60 5.24 -17.79
C SER A 93 -5.90 6.59 -17.63
N LEU A 94 -5.12 6.79 -16.57
CA LEU A 94 -4.51 8.09 -16.29
C LEU A 94 -3.27 8.38 -17.16
N PRO A 95 -3.09 9.66 -17.56
CA PRO A 95 -1.83 10.13 -18.11
C PRO A 95 -0.72 10.03 -17.05
N GLU A 96 0.48 9.70 -17.51
CA GLU A 96 1.66 9.52 -16.64
C GLU A 96 1.93 10.74 -15.73
N GLN A 97 1.83 11.95 -16.28
CA GLN A 97 2.05 13.20 -15.53
C GLN A 97 1.08 13.33 -14.36
N VAL A 98 -0.19 12.95 -14.55
CA VAL A 98 -1.21 13.01 -13.50
C VAL A 98 -0.93 11.98 -12.42
N SER A 99 -0.52 10.77 -12.80
CA SER A 99 -0.15 9.71 -11.85
C SER A 99 1.07 10.09 -11.01
N LEU A 100 2.08 10.73 -11.60
CA LEU A 100 3.25 11.23 -10.87
C LEU A 100 2.88 12.34 -9.87
N ILE A 101 2.01 13.28 -10.27
CA ILE A 101 1.50 14.32 -9.37
C ILE A 101 0.69 13.70 -8.23
N LEU A 102 -0.17 12.72 -8.53
CA LEU A 102 -0.94 11.99 -7.52
C LEU A 102 -0.02 11.23 -6.56
N LEU A 103 1.04 10.58 -7.06
CA LEU A 103 2.03 9.90 -6.24
C LEU A 103 2.76 10.90 -5.31
N ALA A 104 3.22 12.02 -5.85
CA ALA A 104 3.87 13.07 -5.09
C ALA A 104 2.92 13.67 -4.03
N ALA A 105 1.66 13.91 -4.39
CA ALA A 105 0.64 14.39 -3.47
C ALA A 105 0.31 13.36 -2.38
N ALA A 106 0.24 12.07 -2.72
CA ALA A 106 -0.01 10.98 -1.76
C ALA A 106 1.16 10.81 -0.77
N LEU A 107 2.40 10.91 -1.25
CA LEU A 107 3.60 10.91 -0.41
C LEU A 107 3.69 12.14 0.49
N THR A 108 3.43 13.33 -0.06
CA THR A 108 3.44 14.56 0.74
C THR A 108 2.33 14.54 1.78
N GLY A 109 1.12 14.11 1.37
CA GLY A 109 -0.03 13.95 2.24
C GLY A 109 0.21 12.92 3.34
N SER A 110 0.89 11.80 3.05
CA SER A 110 1.22 10.79 4.06
C SER A 110 2.13 11.35 5.14
N VAL A 111 3.18 12.08 4.75
CA VAL A 111 4.13 12.71 5.67
C VAL A 111 3.43 13.79 6.50
N VAL A 112 2.71 14.71 5.87
CA VAL A 112 1.99 15.78 6.57
C VAL A 112 0.98 15.21 7.56
N LEU A 113 0.23 14.19 7.15
CA LEU A 113 -0.76 13.56 8.00
C LEU A 113 -0.13 12.82 9.18
N SER A 114 1.01 12.15 8.98
CA SER A 114 1.79 11.56 10.07
C SER A 114 2.19 12.61 11.11
N PHE A 115 2.74 13.76 10.68
CA PHE A 115 3.07 14.86 11.59
C PHE A 115 1.84 15.46 12.30
N LEU A 116 0.73 15.60 11.58
CA LEU A 116 -0.49 16.19 12.13
C LEU A 116 -1.15 15.28 13.20
N LEU A 117 -0.94 13.97 13.07
CA LEU A 117 -1.51 12.95 13.96
C LEU A 117 -0.61 12.55 15.13
N GLU A 118 0.63 13.05 15.18
CA GLU A 118 1.47 12.97 16.38
C GLU A 118 0.91 13.81 17.55
N ARG A 119 -0.04 14.72 17.29
CA ARG A 119 -0.78 15.46 18.33
C ARG A 119 -1.69 14.54 19.15
N PRO A 120 -1.86 14.80 20.47
CA PRO A 120 -2.08 13.75 21.47
C PRO A 120 -3.30 12.87 21.19
N ARG A 121 -3.03 11.56 21.11
CA ARG A 121 -3.92 10.40 20.91
C ARG A 121 -5.08 10.28 21.93
N ALA A 122 -5.21 11.21 22.88
CA ALA A 122 -6.09 11.10 24.04
C ALA A 122 -7.57 11.45 23.77
N ALA A 123 -7.88 12.26 22.74
CA ALA A 123 -9.22 12.82 22.57
C ALA A 123 -10.08 12.20 21.44
N ARG A 124 -9.54 11.27 20.65
CA ARG A 124 -10.25 10.76 19.46
C ARG A 124 -11.04 9.50 19.81
N ARG A 125 -12.38 9.60 19.67
CA ARG A 125 -13.30 8.45 19.73
C ARG A 125 -12.90 7.43 18.64
N PRO A 126 -12.97 6.12 18.93
CA PRO A 126 -12.76 5.11 17.89
C PRO A 126 -13.78 5.34 16.78
N LEU A 127 -13.33 5.37 15.52
CA LEU A 127 -14.26 5.51 14.40
C LEU A 127 -15.13 4.25 14.31
N ALA A 128 -16.46 4.44 14.33
CA ALA A 128 -17.44 3.38 14.22
C ALA A 128 -18.20 3.44 12.89
N GLY A 129 -18.60 2.27 12.37
CA GLY A 129 -19.51 2.10 11.25
C GLY A 129 -18.83 2.13 9.87
N TRP A 130 -18.72 3.32 9.27
CA TRP A 130 -18.35 3.53 7.86
C TRP A 130 -16.84 3.65 7.61
N ALA A 131 -16.05 3.83 8.66
CA ALA A 131 -14.61 4.04 8.55
C ALA A 131 -13.84 2.85 7.94
N PRO A 132 -14.10 1.58 8.28
CA PRO A 132 -13.43 0.46 7.62
C PRO A 132 -13.72 0.43 6.11
N LEU A 133 -14.93 0.84 5.71
CA LEU A 133 -15.31 0.93 4.31
C LEU A 133 -14.53 2.05 3.60
N ALA A 134 -14.55 3.27 4.16
CA ALA A 134 -13.89 4.42 3.56
C ALA A 134 -12.36 4.29 3.52
N PHE A 135 -11.74 3.83 4.61
CA PHE A 135 -10.30 3.63 4.64
C PHE A 135 -9.87 2.41 3.83
N GLY A 136 -10.69 1.35 3.79
CA GLY A 136 -10.45 0.18 2.95
C GLY A 136 -10.48 0.54 1.46
N THR A 137 -11.48 1.29 1.01
CA THR A 137 -11.56 1.75 -0.38
C THR A 137 -10.41 2.70 -0.71
N LEU A 138 -10.12 3.70 0.13
CA LEU A 138 -9.01 4.62 -0.09
C LEU A 138 -7.66 3.89 -0.13
N ALA A 139 -7.42 2.95 0.79
CA ALA A 139 -6.22 2.13 0.80
C ALA A 139 -6.13 1.26 -0.46
N GLY A 140 -7.23 0.63 -0.89
CA GLY A 140 -7.26 -0.16 -2.13
C GLY A 140 -6.98 0.68 -3.38
N VAL A 141 -7.66 1.84 -3.52
CA VAL A 141 -7.46 2.75 -4.66
C VAL A 141 -6.02 3.20 -4.73
N THR A 142 -5.48 3.68 -3.61
CA THR A 142 -4.11 4.22 -3.57
C THR A 142 -3.05 3.13 -3.67
N GLU A 143 -3.34 1.92 -3.22
CA GLU A 143 -2.45 0.76 -3.41
C GLU A 143 -2.36 0.37 -4.87
N SER A 144 -3.49 0.14 -5.53
CA SER A 144 -3.51 -0.31 -6.92
C SER A 144 -3.25 0.82 -7.91
N ALA A 145 -3.46 2.09 -7.56
CA ALA A 145 -3.15 3.19 -8.47
C ALA A 145 -1.68 3.62 -8.36
N LEU A 146 -1.16 3.72 -7.13
CA LEU A 146 0.06 4.46 -6.81
C LEU A 146 1.06 3.70 -5.92
N ASN A 147 0.74 2.50 -5.45
CA ASN A 147 1.53 1.74 -4.47
C ASN A 147 1.68 2.45 -3.11
N VAL A 148 0.67 3.24 -2.70
CA VAL A 148 0.67 4.03 -1.46
C VAL A 148 -0.43 3.60 -0.48
N GLY A 149 -0.98 2.39 -0.60
CA GLY A 149 -2.07 1.93 0.26
C GLY A 149 -1.70 1.85 1.73
N ALA A 150 -0.39 1.68 2.01
CA ALA A 150 0.17 1.57 3.33
C ALA A 150 -0.21 2.74 4.24
N THR A 151 -0.16 3.97 3.70
CA THR A 151 -0.45 5.20 4.44
C THR A 151 -1.86 5.17 5.02
N PHE A 152 -2.85 4.88 4.18
CA PHE A 152 -4.26 4.88 4.59
C PHE A 152 -4.58 3.72 5.52
N MET A 153 -3.92 2.58 5.34
CA MET A 153 -4.12 1.43 6.23
C MET A 153 -3.47 1.62 7.60
N VAL A 154 -2.26 2.19 7.66
CA VAL A 154 -1.60 2.55 8.93
C VAL A 154 -2.40 3.63 9.68
N LEU A 155 -2.90 4.62 8.94
CA LEU A 155 -3.79 5.64 9.46
C LEU A 155 -5.08 5.03 10.05
N TYR A 156 -5.72 4.12 9.32
CA TYR A 156 -6.87 3.39 9.80
C TYR A 156 -6.54 2.60 11.07
N GLY A 157 -5.42 1.89 11.10
CA GLY A 157 -4.95 1.16 12.28
C GLY A 157 -4.76 2.06 13.50
N ALA A 158 -4.18 3.26 13.31
CA ALA A 158 -3.99 4.24 14.37
C ALA A 158 -5.32 4.81 14.88
N LEU A 159 -6.25 5.14 13.98
CA LEU A 159 -7.54 5.75 14.31
C LEU A 159 -8.55 4.75 14.90
N ALA A 160 -8.55 3.51 14.40
CA ALA A 160 -9.38 2.42 14.90
C ALA A 160 -8.76 1.71 16.12
N ARG A 161 -7.58 2.15 16.57
CA ARG A 161 -6.79 1.55 17.67
C ARG A 161 -6.62 0.03 17.49
N LEU A 162 -6.33 -0.38 16.27
CA LEU A 162 -6.02 -1.77 15.99
C LEU A 162 -4.76 -2.17 16.75
N ASP A 163 -4.78 -3.39 17.30
CA ASP A 163 -3.56 -3.99 17.82
C ASP A 163 -2.52 -4.12 16.70
N ARG A 164 -1.23 -4.13 17.07
CA ARG A 164 -0.11 -4.18 16.12
C ARG A 164 -0.27 -5.32 15.12
N ILE A 165 -0.69 -6.50 15.58
CA ILE A 165 -0.90 -7.67 14.72
C ILE A 165 -2.07 -7.44 13.75
N ARG A 166 -3.19 -6.87 14.22
CA ARG A 166 -4.35 -6.60 13.36
C ARG A 166 -4.04 -5.58 12.28
N ALA A 167 -3.30 -4.53 12.61
CA ALA A 167 -2.85 -3.53 11.64
C ALA A 167 -1.93 -4.15 10.58
N LEU A 168 -1.01 -5.02 11.00
CA LEU A 168 -0.09 -5.72 10.09
C LEU A 168 -0.83 -6.68 9.15
N ILE A 169 -1.84 -7.40 9.65
CA ILE A 169 -2.68 -8.27 8.82
C ILE A 169 -3.49 -7.44 7.83
N ALA A 170 -4.14 -6.36 8.27
CA ALA A 170 -4.91 -5.47 7.38
C ALA A 170 -4.03 -4.90 6.26
N LEU A 171 -2.80 -4.51 6.60
CA LEU A 171 -1.81 -4.00 5.65
C LEU A 171 -1.42 -5.04 4.60
N ASN A 172 -1.03 -6.24 5.03
CA ASN A 172 -0.61 -7.28 4.09
C ASN A 172 -1.80 -7.83 3.26
N VAL A 173 -3.01 -7.86 3.82
CA VAL A 173 -4.24 -8.16 3.06
C VAL A 173 -4.46 -7.09 1.98
N CYS A 174 -4.31 -5.80 2.33
CA CYS A 174 -4.43 -4.70 1.39
C CYS A 174 -3.44 -4.80 0.24
N PHE A 175 -2.16 -5.06 0.55
CA PHE A 175 -1.12 -5.24 -0.46
C PHE A 175 -1.42 -6.46 -1.33
N ALA A 176 -1.67 -7.63 -0.74
CA ALA A 176 -1.91 -8.84 -1.49
C ALA A 176 -3.12 -8.68 -2.44
N LEU A 177 -4.27 -8.22 -1.93
CA LEU A 177 -5.47 -8.02 -2.75
C LEU A 177 -5.24 -6.94 -3.82
N GLY A 178 -4.71 -5.78 -3.43
CA GLY A 178 -4.44 -4.67 -4.33
C GLY A 178 -3.54 -5.08 -5.50
N LYS A 179 -2.48 -5.86 -5.20
CA LYS A 179 -1.55 -6.35 -6.23
C LYS A 179 -2.12 -7.46 -7.08
N THR A 180 -2.86 -8.41 -6.51
CA THR A 180 -3.53 -9.44 -7.32
C THR A 180 -4.50 -8.84 -8.33
N ILE A 181 -5.28 -7.84 -7.92
CA ILE A 181 -6.23 -7.15 -8.79
C ILE A 181 -5.48 -6.30 -9.82
N GLN A 182 -4.45 -5.55 -9.41
CA GLN A 182 -3.65 -4.72 -10.29
C GLN A 182 -2.91 -5.51 -11.38
N ILE A 183 -2.44 -6.73 -11.09
CA ILE A 183 -1.74 -7.58 -12.06
C ILE A 183 -2.74 -8.36 -12.93
N GLY A 184 -3.94 -8.61 -12.43
CA GLY A 184 -5.00 -9.33 -13.15
C GLY A 184 -5.83 -8.48 -14.10
N LEU A 185 -5.81 -7.15 -13.97
CA LEU A 185 -6.46 -6.19 -14.87
C LEU A 185 -5.46 -5.58 -15.86
#